data_AF-A0A1G8HJB4-F1
#
_entry.id   AF-A0A1G8HJB4-F1
#
_cell.length_a   1.000
_cell.length_b   1.000
_cell.length_c   1.000
_cell.angle_alpha   90.00
_cell.angle_beta   90.00
_cell.angle_gamma   90.00
#
_symmetry.space_group_name_H-M   'P 1'
#
loop_
_entity.id
_entity.type
_entity.pdbx_description
1 polymer ?
#
loop_
_entity_poly.entity_id
_entity_poly.type
_entity_poly.pdbx_seq_one_letter_code
_entity_poly.pdbx_strand_id
1 'polypeptide(L)'
;MAECQAPFSYTNQSMSSLEAELSPKRFWVYFQRSGHNRSHAFQLYLYNARLAKSFLFPLHILEIVIRNAIDDVFSSEFTIDWHIDGSFLGLLNPESHNSLQSVVSRFPAASKDTLISRISFDFWSNLFRPEYDRSIWQTRMRKLFPNNPTLTRASFHPVISRMNWVRNRIAHHEQILSLNCSQEHQTILDVVSYRSHDAADWLKCHSTVPQILRTYPNINGGTGPAVKDRCDNSFARVKDRVSLEEAMQHLRTKSFLLAEDDNGAPKAIIDWDFVAQFIADNLHGGMIDLTEHTLASAIAHTGAAGCFTNLSEDDSLISLGQVFKKNIRLALVLDQRSEPVGVIAKAHRRY
;
A
#
# COMPACT_ATOMS: atom_id res chain seq x y z
N MET A 1 3.64 -1.26 -11.11
CA MET A 1 4.52 -1.00 -12.28
C MET A 1 5.26 0.35 -12.23
N ALA A 2 5.89 0.69 -11.12
CA ALA A 2 7.22 1.32 -11.13
C ALA A 2 8.13 0.38 -10.29
N GLU A 3 7.91 -0.91 -10.54
CA GLU A 3 8.62 -2.01 -9.89
C GLU A 3 9.77 -2.34 -10.83
N CYS A 4 10.95 -2.50 -10.24
CA CYS A 4 12.15 -2.88 -10.93
C CYS A 4 11.93 -4.26 -11.57
N GLN A 5 11.90 -4.34 -12.90
CA GLN A 5 11.77 -5.60 -13.63
C GLN A 5 13.10 -6.35 -13.73
N ALA A 6 14.22 -5.61 -13.66
CA ALA A 6 15.58 -6.12 -13.58
C ALA A 6 16.45 -5.11 -12.81
N PRO A 7 17.42 -5.56 -12.00
CA PRO A 7 18.30 -4.68 -11.23
C PRO A 7 18.93 -3.60 -12.12
N PHE A 8 18.85 -2.33 -11.70
CA PHE A 8 19.49 -1.23 -12.40
C PHE A 8 20.81 -0.87 -11.71
N SER A 9 21.91 -0.86 -12.47
CA SER A 9 23.23 -0.51 -11.95
C SER A 9 23.41 1.00 -11.84
N TYR A 10 23.42 1.50 -10.62
CA TYR A 10 23.72 2.90 -10.30
C TYR A 10 25.24 3.14 -10.27
N THR A 11 25.84 3.36 -11.44
CA THR A 11 27.23 3.82 -11.55
C THR A 11 27.28 5.35 -11.39
N ASN A 12 28.45 5.90 -11.05
CA ASN A 12 28.60 7.36 -10.93
C ASN A 12 28.24 8.10 -12.22
N GLN A 13 28.53 7.50 -13.38
CA GLN A 13 28.16 8.06 -14.67
C GLN A 13 26.64 8.01 -14.90
N SER A 14 25.99 6.86 -14.68
CA SER A 14 24.54 6.75 -14.90
C SER A 14 23.75 7.63 -13.93
N MET A 15 24.18 7.73 -12.67
CA MET A 15 23.59 8.64 -11.69
C MET A 15 23.69 10.11 -12.14
N SER A 16 24.87 10.55 -12.61
CA SER A 16 25.06 11.93 -13.05
C SER A 16 24.21 12.27 -14.28
N SER A 17 24.09 11.35 -15.24
CA SER A 17 23.21 11.51 -16.40
C SER A 17 21.74 11.59 -15.97
N LEU A 18 21.28 10.72 -15.06
CA LEU A 18 19.90 10.74 -14.58
C LEU A 18 19.57 12.01 -13.79
N GLU A 19 20.50 12.54 -12.99
CA GLU A 19 20.31 13.81 -12.26
C GLU A 19 20.06 14.99 -13.21
N ALA A 20 20.73 15.01 -14.37
CA ALA A 20 20.53 16.02 -15.40
C ALA A 20 19.12 15.94 -16.03
N GLU A 21 18.66 14.72 -16.34
CA GLU A 21 17.34 14.48 -16.96
C GLU A 21 16.18 14.70 -15.98
N LEU A 22 16.34 14.34 -14.70
CA LEU A 22 15.29 14.44 -13.68
C LEU A 22 15.12 15.84 -13.09
N SER A 23 15.71 16.85 -13.72
CA SER A 23 15.87 18.21 -13.21
C SER A 23 16.67 18.26 -11.91
N PRO A 24 17.90 18.81 -11.91
CA PRO A 24 18.75 18.89 -10.73
C PRO A 24 18.05 19.54 -9.53
N LYS A 25 17.25 20.60 -9.76
CA LYS A 25 16.50 21.30 -8.70
C LYS A 25 15.43 20.41 -8.06
N ARG A 26 14.71 19.60 -8.84
CA ARG A 26 13.69 18.67 -8.32
C ARG A 26 14.33 17.49 -7.60
N PHE A 27 15.46 16.99 -8.13
CA PHE A 27 16.20 15.90 -7.51
C PHE A 27 16.84 16.30 -6.17
N TRP A 28 17.33 17.54 -6.06
CA TRP A 28 18.04 18.04 -4.88
C TRP A 28 17.27 17.88 -3.56
N VAL A 29 15.94 17.96 -3.60
CA VAL A 29 15.09 17.72 -2.40
C VAL A 29 15.28 16.30 -1.85
N TYR A 30 15.41 15.30 -2.73
CA TYR A 30 15.67 13.92 -2.33
C TYR A 30 17.11 13.74 -1.84
N PHE A 31 18.06 14.43 -2.47
CA PHE A 31 19.47 14.43 -2.07
C PHE A 31 19.69 15.03 -0.67
N GLN A 32 18.97 16.10 -0.31
CA GLN A 32 19.00 16.63 1.05
C GLN A 32 18.38 15.66 2.06
N ARG A 33 17.20 15.12 1.74
CA ARG A 33 16.50 14.17 2.62
C ARG A 33 17.28 12.88 2.85
N SER A 34 18.12 12.50 1.90
CA SER A 34 18.93 11.29 1.99
C SER A 34 20.23 11.47 2.79
N GLY A 35 20.46 12.62 3.42
CA GLY A 35 21.72 12.92 4.09
C GLY A 35 22.90 13.03 3.11
N HIS A 36 22.64 13.52 1.89
CA HIS A 36 23.61 13.61 0.80
C HIS A 36 24.11 12.26 0.25
N ASN A 37 23.38 11.17 0.51
CA ASN A 37 23.63 9.88 -0.14
C ASN A 37 22.88 9.81 -1.48
N ARG A 38 23.61 9.75 -2.60
CA ARG A 38 23.04 9.72 -3.96
C ARG A 38 22.17 8.50 -4.22
N SER A 39 22.65 7.31 -3.87
CA SER A 39 21.90 6.06 -4.09
C SER A 39 20.58 6.07 -3.32
N HIS A 40 20.60 6.51 -2.05
CA HIS A 40 19.39 6.64 -1.25
C HIS A 40 18.45 7.74 -1.79
N ALA A 41 18.98 8.85 -2.33
CA ALA A 41 18.16 9.87 -3.00
C ALA A 41 17.38 9.32 -4.19
N PHE A 42 18.01 8.48 -5.03
CA PHE A 42 17.33 7.80 -6.14
C PHE A 42 16.25 6.83 -5.64
N GLN A 43 16.49 6.13 -4.53
CA GLN A 43 15.48 5.26 -3.93
C GLN A 43 14.27 6.06 -3.42
N LEU A 44 14.50 7.20 -2.77
CA LEU A 44 13.43 8.11 -2.33
C LEU A 44 12.65 8.68 -3.51
N TYR A 45 13.33 9.03 -4.61
CA TYR A 45 12.68 9.46 -5.85
C TYR A 45 11.74 8.38 -6.40
N LEU A 46 12.24 7.14 -6.54
CA LEU A 46 11.44 6.01 -7.02
C LEU A 46 10.30 5.64 -6.06
N TYR A 47 10.53 5.75 -4.75
CA TYR A 47 9.48 5.59 -3.76
C TYR A 47 8.39 6.65 -3.90
N ASN A 48 8.75 7.94 -4.07
CA ASN A 48 7.79 9.00 -4.33
C ASN A 48 6.95 8.73 -5.58
N ALA A 49 7.59 8.29 -6.67
CA ALA A 49 6.89 7.95 -7.90
C ALA A 49 5.90 6.78 -7.72
N ARG A 50 6.32 5.73 -7.00
CA ARG A 50 5.43 4.59 -6.65
C ARG A 50 4.26 5.05 -5.76
N LEU A 51 4.53 5.91 -4.78
CA LEU A 51 3.51 6.42 -3.87
C LEU A 51 2.50 7.28 -4.64
N ALA A 52 2.96 8.25 -5.44
CA ALA A 52 2.10 9.08 -6.27
C ALA A 52 1.22 8.25 -7.21
N LYS A 53 1.81 7.20 -7.82
CA LYS A 53 1.08 6.24 -8.65
C LYS A 53 -0.01 5.49 -7.87
N SER A 54 0.26 5.07 -6.64
CA SER A 54 -0.71 4.32 -5.82
C SER A 54 -1.97 5.14 -5.50
N PHE A 55 -1.87 6.47 -5.49
CA PHE A 55 -3.00 7.39 -5.28
C PHE A 55 -3.88 7.60 -6.52
N LEU A 56 -3.44 7.21 -7.73
CA LEU A 56 -4.23 7.44 -8.94
C LEU A 56 -5.60 6.75 -8.88
N PHE A 57 -5.66 5.52 -8.37
CA PHE A 57 -6.93 4.80 -8.22
C PHE A 57 -7.85 5.44 -7.16
N PRO A 58 -7.41 5.68 -5.90
CA PRO A 58 -8.24 6.38 -4.92
C PRO A 58 -8.76 7.74 -5.39
N LEU A 59 -7.91 8.56 -6.00
CA LEU A 59 -8.30 9.89 -6.51
C LEU A 59 -9.27 9.81 -7.69
N HIS A 60 -9.09 8.84 -8.58
CA HIS A 60 -10.02 8.59 -9.68
C HIS A 60 -11.42 8.28 -9.13
N ILE A 61 -11.52 7.38 -8.15
CA ILE A 61 -12.82 7.01 -7.58
C ILE A 61 -13.45 8.19 -6.84
N LEU A 62 -12.67 8.94 -6.05
CA LEU A 62 -13.14 10.18 -5.44
C LEU A 62 -13.74 11.13 -6.49
N GLU A 63 -13.00 11.40 -7.57
CA GLU A 63 -13.41 12.34 -8.62
C GLU A 63 -14.71 11.90 -9.29
N ILE A 64 -14.84 10.62 -9.64
CA ILE A 64 -16.07 10.07 -10.25
C ILE A 64 -17.24 10.14 -9.27
N VAL A 65 -17.05 9.70 -8.03
CA VAL A 65 -18.12 9.67 -7.02
C VAL A 65 -18.64 11.07 -6.74
N ILE A 66 -17.75 12.04 -6.55
CA ILE A 66 -18.14 13.43 -6.30
C ILE A 66 -18.84 14.02 -7.51
N ARG A 67 -18.29 13.83 -8.72
CA ARG A 67 -18.88 14.37 -9.95
C ARG A 67 -20.29 13.83 -10.19
N ASN A 68 -20.49 12.53 -10.06
CA ASN A 68 -21.79 11.91 -10.27
C ASN A 68 -22.78 12.37 -9.17
N ALA A 69 -22.33 12.47 -7.92
CA ALA A 69 -23.17 12.99 -6.85
C ALA A 69 -23.60 14.45 -7.08
N ILE A 70 -22.72 15.29 -7.62
CA ILE A 70 -23.05 16.67 -8.01
C ILE A 70 -24.03 16.68 -9.19
N ASP A 71 -23.79 15.87 -10.23
CA ASP A 71 -24.69 15.75 -11.38
C ASP A 71 -26.09 15.31 -10.97
N ASP A 72 -26.22 14.34 -10.06
CA ASP A 72 -27.50 13.88 -9.52
C ASP A 72 -28.26 15.04 -8.84
N VAL A 73 -27.55 15.79 -7.99
CA VAL A 73 -28.12 16.96 -7.31
C VAL A 73 -28.56 18.01 -8.32
N PHE A 74 -27.69 18.39 -9.26
CA PHE A 74 -27.99 19.44 -10.22
C PHE A 74 -29.10 19.06 -11.20
N SER A 75 -29.12 17.81 -11.66
CA SER A 75 -30.16 17.28 -12.53
C SER A 75 -31.54 17.30 -11.87
N SER A 76 -31.59 17.09 -10.54
CA SER A 76 -32.84 17.10 -9.78
C SER A 76 -33.32 18.49 -9.34
N GLU A 77 -32.41 19.46 -9.22
CA GLU A 77 -32.68 20.77 -8.59
C GLU A 77 -32.76 21.91 -9.60
N PHE A 78 -32.09 21.76 -10.75
CA PHE A 78 -32.15 22.70 -11.86
C PHE A 78 -32.88 22.02 -13.02
N THR A 79 -32.14 21.43 -13.95
CA THR A 79 -32.67 20.70 -15.11
C THR A 79 -31.76 19.52 -15.42
N ILE A 80 -32.28 18.54 -16.16
CA ILE A 80 -31.47 17.40 -16.63
C ILE A 80 -30.21 17.86 -17.38
N ASP A 81 -30.31 18.99 -18.10
CA ASP A 81 -29.24 19.63 -18.87
C ASP A 81 -28.69 20.89 -18.17
N TRP A 82 -28.52 20.85 -16.85
CA TRP A 82 -28.05 21.97 -16.02
C TRP A 82 -26.78 22.66 -16.55
N HIS A 83 -25.91 21.92 -17.26
CA HIS A 83 -24.65 22.40 -17.81
C HIS A 83 -24.81 23.47 -18.91
N ILE A 84 -25.99 23.59 -19.52
CA ILE A 84 -26.38 24.63 -20.48
C ILE A 84 -27.55 25.49 -19.97
N ASP A 85 -28.04 25.23 -18.77
CA ASP A 85 -29.15 25.98 -18.19
C ASP A 85 -28.72 27.39 -17.77
N GLY A 86 -29.41 28.40 -18.29
CA GLY A 86 -29.09 29.80 -18.00
C GLY A 86 -29.21 30.18 -16.52
N SER A 87 -30.12 29.53 -15.79
CA SER A 87 -30.32 29.80 -14.35
C SER A 87 -29.13 29.31 -13.55
N PHE A 88 -28.66 28.07 -13.81
CA PHE A 88 -27.45 27.53 -13.19
C PHE A 88 -26.20 28.30 -13.60
N LEU A 89 -26.02 28.57 -14.90
CA LEU A 89 -24.86 29.30 -15.41
C LEU A 89 -24.75 30.70 -14.79
N GLY A 90 -25.88 31.37 -14.54
CA GLY A 90 -25.94 32.66 -13.85
C GLY A 90 -25.52 32.63 -12.38
N LEU A 91 -25.46 31.46 -11.75
CA LEU A 91 -24.96 31.29 -10.37
C LEU A 91 -23.43 31.18 -10.32
N LEU A 92 -22.79 30.81 -11.43
CA LEU A 92 -21.35 30.56 -11.48
C LEU A 92 -20.56 31.87 -11.50
N ASN A 93 -19.44 31.88 -10.78
CA ASN A 93 -18.46 32.94 -10.93
C ASN A 93 -17.81 32.87 -12.35
N PRO A 94 -17.19 33.97 -12.83
CA PRO A 94 -16.63 34.01 -14.18
C PRO A 94 -15.62 32.88 -14.48
N GLU A 95 -14.81 32.50 -13.50
CA GLU A 95 -13.79 31.44 -13.65
C GLU A 95 -14.42 30.07 -13.87
N SER A 96 -15.39 29.71 -13.03
CA SER A 96 -16.10 28.42 -13.08
C SER A 96 -16.99 28.35 -14.33
N HIS A 97 -17.64 29.46 -14.67
CA HIS A 97 -18.41 29.60 -15.90
C HIS A 97 -17.53 29.37 -17.14
N ASN A 98 -16.38 30.05 -17.22
CA ASN A 98 -15.45 29.90 -18.34
C ASN A 98 -14.87 28.47 -18.41
N SER A 99 -14.56 27.85 -17.27
CA SER A 99 -14.11 26.46 -17.22
C SER A 99 -15.14 25.52 -17.82
N LEU A 100 -16.42 25.65 -17.46
CA LEU A 100 -17.51 24.85 -18.01
C LEU A 100 -17.72 25.11 -19.50
N GLN A 101 -17.85 26.38 -19.89
CA GLN A 101 -18.09 26.80 -21.27
C GLN A 101 -16.95 26.40 -22.22
N SER A 102 -15.70 26.38 -21.75
CA SER A 102 -14.56 25.91 -22.56
C SER A 102 -14.70 24.44 -22.97
N VAL A 103 -15.32 23.60 -22.13
CA VAL A 103 -15.56 22.19 -22.43
C VAL A 103 -16.76 22.05 -23.36
N VAL A 104 -17.86 22.75 -23.07
CA VAL A 104 -19.09 22.72 -23.89
C VAL A 104 -18.82 23.20 -25.31
N SER A 105 -18.13 24.34 -25.47
CA SER A 105 -17.78 24.90 -26.78
C SER A 105 -16.84 24.02 -27.60
N ARG A 106 -15.94 23.28 -26.94
CA ARG A 106 -15.02 22.35 -27.60
C ARG A 106 -15.71 21.06 -28.07
N PHE A 107 -16.84 20.69 -27.45
CA PHE A 107 -17.56 19.45 -27.72
C PHE A 107 -19.08 19.67 -27.84
N PRO A 108 -19.55 20.47 -28.82
CA PRO A 108 -20.94 20.94 -28.88
C PRO A 108 -21.98 19.84 -29.16
N ALA A 109 -21.56 18.72 -29.76
CA ALA A 109 -22.43 17.58 -30.08
C ALA A 109 -22.26 16.40 -29.10
N ALA A 110 -21.50 16.58 -28.01
CA ALA A 110 -21.28 15.54 -27.03
C ALA A 110 -22.48 15.42 -26.06
N SER A 111 -22.75 14.21 -25.59
CA SER A 111 -23.73 14.00 -24.52
C SER A 111 -23.29 14.67 -23.21
N LYS A 112 -24.26 14.98 -22.33
CA LYS A 112 -23.99 15.49 -20.98
C LYS A 112 -22.95 14.65 -20.25
N ASP A 113 -23.10 13.33 -20.25
CA ASP A 113 -22.18 12.41 -19.56
C ASP A 113 -20.75 12.52 -20.10
N THR A 114 -20.62 12.68 -21.42
CA THR A 114 -19.32 12.88 -22.07
C THR A 114 -18.71 14.22 -21.66
N LEU A 115 -19.50 15.30 -21.63
CA LEU A 115 -19.04 16.62 -21.19
C LEU A 115 -18.61 16.62 -19.74
N ILE A 116 -19.46 16.11 -18.84
CA ILE A 116 -19.19 15.96 -17.41
C ILE A 116 -17.89 15.19 -17.19
N SER A 117 -17.66 14.12 -17.95
CA SER A 117 -16.44 13.32 -17.85
C SER A 117 -15.14 14.07 -18.19
N ARG A 118 -15.24 15.15 -18.98
CA ARG A 118 -14.12 15.95 -19.49
C ARG A 118 -13.83 17.19 -18.64
N ILE A 119 -14.76 17.58 -17.77
CA ILE A 119 -14.56 18.68 -16.84
C ILE A 119 -13.56 18.25 -15.77
N SER A 120 -12.53 19.08 -15.55
CA SER A 120 -11.48 18.80 -14.58
C SER A 120 -12.02 18.79 -13.14
N PHE A 121 -11.39 18.03 -12.26
CA PHE A 121 -11.69 18.05 -10.83
C PHE A 121 -11.65 19.44 -10.18
N ASP A 122 -10.87 20.36 -10.75
CA ASP A 122 -10.75 21.72 -10.24
C ASP A 122 -12.10 22.43 -10.21
N PHE A 123 -12.85 22.38 -11.31
CA PHE A 123 -14.22 22.91 -11.39
C PHE A 123 -15.11 22.31 -10.30
N TRP A 124 -15.14 20.98 -10.19
CA TRP A 124 -15.99 20.27 -9.22
C TRP A 124 -15.66 20.64 -7.78
N SER A 125 -14.36 20.78 -7.45
CA SER A 125 -13.92 21.19 -6.11
C SER A 125 -14.21 22.66 -5.81
N ASN A 126 -14.16 23.53 -6.83
CA ASN A 126 -14.42 24.97 -6.70
C ASN A 126 -15.88 25.29 -6.39
N LEU A 127 -16.82 24.40 -6.77
CA LEU A 127 -18.23 24.56 -6.44
C LEU A 127 -18.48 24.61 -4.92
N PHE A 128 -17.56 24.15 -4.07
CA PHE A 128 -17.70 24.21 -2.61
C PHE A 128 -17.15 25.49 -1.96
N ARG A 129 -16.70 26.46 -2.74
CA ARG A 129 -16.26 27.78 -2.22
C ARG A 129 -17.41 28.49 -1.48
N PRO A 130 -17.11 29.37 -0.51
CA PRO A 130 -18.13 30.05 0.30
C PRO A 130 -19.18 30.82 -0.50
N GLU A 131 -18.80 31.36 -1.66
CA GLU A 131 -19.71 32.09 -2.57
C GLU A 131 -20.87 31.24 -3.10
N TYR A 132 -20.68 29.92 -3.22
CA TYR A 132 -21.71 28.98 -3.68
C TYR A 132 -22.56 28.40 -2.55
N ASP A 133 -22.31 28.77 -1.29
CA ASP A 133 -23.01 28.19 -0.15
C ASP A 133 -24.51 28.48 -0.21
N ARG A 134 -24.89 29.75 -0.37
CA ARG A 134 -26.30 30.17 -0.39
C ARG A 134 -27.02 29.77 -1.68
N SER A 135 -26.36 29.91 -2.83
CA SER A 135 -26.96 29.66 -4.15
C SER A 135 -27.06 28.17 -4.47
N ILE A 136 -26.07 27.38 -4.07
CA ILE A 136 -25.96 25.97 -4.43
C ILE A 136 -26.20 25.05 -3.22
N TRP A 137 -25.42 25.19 -2.14
CA TRP A 137 -25.27 24.08 -1.18
C TRP A 137 -26.16 24.09 0.06
N GLN A 138 -26.71 25.24 0.46
CA GLN A 138 -27.39 25.43 1.76
C GLN A 138 -28.42 24.35 2.07
N THR A 139 -29.21 23.93 1.08
CA THR A 139 -30.25 22.90 1.23
C THR A 139 -29.90 21.55 0.58
N ARG A 140 -28.75 21.46 -0.10
CA ARG A 140 -28.43 20.34 -1.02
C ARG A 140 -27.34 19.40 -0.52
N MET A 141 -26.60 19.76 0.53
CA MET A 141 -25.54 18.90 1.10
C MET A 141 -26.04 17.51 1.54
N ARG A 142 -27.26 17.42 2.07
CA ARG A 142 -27.85 16.11 2.46
C ARG A 142 -28.14 15.20 1.27
N LYS A 143 -28.52 15.78 0.12
CA LYS A 143 -28.72 15.02 -1.12
C LYS A 143 -27.39 14.58 -1.73
N LEU A 144 -26.36 15.41 -1.59
CA LEU A 144 -25.01 15.08 -2.03
C LEU A 144 -24.43 13.90 -1.21
N PHE A 145 -24.53 13.99 0.12
CA PHE A 145 -23.95 13.03 1.07
C PHE A 145 -24.98 12.43 2.03
N PRO A 146 -25.80 11.47 1.57
CA PRO A 146 -26.86 10.87 2.38
C PRO A 146 -26.34 10.11 3.60
N ASN A 147 -25.13 9.56 3.56
CA ASN A 147 -24.53 8.80 4.68
C ASN A 147 -23.84 9.72 5.71
N ASN A 148 -23.77 11.03 5.46
CA ASN A 148 -23.27 12.00 6.42
C ASN A 148 -24.16 13.27 6.43
N PRO A 149 -25.39 13.19 6.96
CA PRO A 149 -26.37 14.27 6.89
C PRO A 149 -26.01 15.50 7.73
N THR A 150 -25.04 15.36 8.64
CA THR A 150 -24.50 16.44 9.48
C THR A 150 -23.39 17.24 8.79
N LEU A 151 -22.85 16.75 7.68
CA LEU A 151 -21.76 17.40 6.97
C LEU A 151 -22.24 18.72 6.33
N THR A 152 -21.58 19.81 6.71
CA THR A 152 -21.84 21.13 6.12
C THR A 152 -20.88 21.38 4.96
N ARG A 153 -21.29 22.24 4.02
CA ARG A 153 -20.37 22.70 2.97
C ARG A 153 -19.16 23.45 3.55
N ALA A 154 -19.35 24.17 4.67
CA ALA A 154 -18.27 24.85 5.39
C ALA A 154 -17.16 23.90 5.84
N SER A 155 -17.53 22.77 6.46
CA SER A 155 -16.58 21.74 6.88
C SER A 155 -16.02 20.93 5.70
N PHE A 156 -16.80 20.77 4.62
CA PHE A 156 -16.39 19.96 3.47
C PHE A 156 -15.44 20.68 2.51
N HIS A 157 -15.58 22.00 2.34
CA HIS A 157 -14.73 22.81 1.47
C HIS A 157 -13.21 22.60 1.68
N PRO A 158 -12.65 22.72 2.90
CA PRO A 158 -11.21 22.50 3.09
C PRO A 158 -10.78 21.08 2.75
N VAL A 159 -11.64 20.09 2.96
CA VAL A 159 -11.37 18.68 2.64
C VAL A 159 -11.25 18.48 1.13
N ILE A 160 -12.25 18.90 0.35
CA ILE A 160 -12.25 18.70 -1.10
C ILE A 160 -11.18 19.55 -1.78
N SER A 161 -10.93 20.77 -1.29
CA SER A 161 -9.83 21.61 -1.78
C SER A 161 -8.46 20.99 -1.50
N ARG A 162 -8.27 20.36 -0.33
CA ARG A 162 -7.05 19.61 -0.02
C ARG A 162 -6.86 18.44 -0.97
N MET A 163 -7.92 17.67 -1.26
CA MET A 163 -7.85 16.56 -2.20
C MET A 163 -7.51 17.01 -3.63
N ASN A 164 -8.11 18.11 -4.10
CA ASN A 164 -7.77 18.69 -5.41
C ASN A 164 -6.29 19.15 -5.45
N TRP A 165 -5.80 19.77 -4.39
CA TRP A 165 -4.38 20.15 -4.28
C TRP A 165 -3.45 18.93 -4.31
N VAL A 166 -3.74 17.86 -3.58
CA VAL A 166 -2.96 16.61 -3.62
C VAL A 166 -2.98 16.00 -5.01
N ARG A 167 -4.16 15.92 -5.64
CA ARG A 167 -4.35 15.41 -7.00
C ARG A 167 -3.53 16.19 -8.02
N ASN A 168 -3.56 17.52 -7.96
CA ASN A 168 -2.81 18.37 -8.87
C ASN A 168 -1.30 18.22 -8.67
N ARG A 169 -0.82 18.12 -7.43
CA ARG A 169 0.58 17.78 -7.13
C ARG A 169 1.04 16.50 -7.81
N ILE A 170 0.23 15.44 -7.69
CA ILE A 170 0.52 14.14 -8.31
C ILE A 170 0.52 14.25 -9.83
N ALA A 171 -0.47 14.95 -10.40
CA ALA A 171 -0.57 15.17 -11.85
C ALA A 171 0.60 16.01 -12.41
N HIS A 172 1.15 16.94 -11.62
CA HIS A 172 2.32 17.76 -11.98
C HIS A 172 3.67 17.11 -11.63
N HIS A 173 3.66 15.84 -11.21
CA HIS A 173 4.85 15.07 -10.83
C HIS A 173 5.68 15.73 -9.71
N GLU A 174 4.99 16.34 -8.74
CA GLU A 174 5.62 16.92 -7.56
C GLU A 174 5.87 15.88 -6.45
N GLN A 175 6.77 16.20 -5.52
CA GLN A 175 7.09 15.33 -4.38
C GLN A 175 5.93 15.29 -3.37
N ILE A 176 5.50 14.11 -2.94
CA ILE A 176 4.48 13.92 -1.90
C ILE A 176 5.01 13.35 -0.58
N LEU A 177 6.32 13.21 -0.46
CA LEU A 177 6.99 12.62 0.70
C LEU A 177 6.85 13.42 2.00
N SER A 178 6.52 14.72 1.96
CA SER A 178 6.23 15.50 3.17
C SER A 178 4.79 15.35 3.67
N LEU A 179 3.90 14.71 2.91
CA LEU A 179 2.50 14.59 3.30
C LEU A 179 2.31 13.40 4.23
N ASN A 180 1.34 13.52 5.14
CA ASN A 180 0.79 12.36 5.82
C ASN A 180 -0.10 11.58 4.86
N CYS A 181 0.51 10.81 3.97
CA CYS A 181 -0.18 10.07 2.92
C CYS A 181 -1.17 9.03 3.48
N SER A 182 -0.94 8.51 4.69
CA SER A 182 -1.92 7.66 5.37
C SER A 182 -3.22 8.43 5.65
N GLN A 183 -3.10 9.66 6.15
CA GLN A 183 -4.25 10.53 6.41
C GLN A 183 -4.94 11.00 5.13
N GLU A 184 -4.17 11.33 4.08
CA GLU A 184 -4.76 11.72 2.79
C GLU A 184 -5.58 10.55 2.20
N HIS A 185 -5.06 9.32 2.28
CA HIS A 185 -5.78 8.13 1.84
C HIS A 185 -7.04 7.85 2.67
N GLN A 186 -6.96 8.02 4.00
CA GLN A 186 -8.13 7.87 4.87
C GLN A 186 -9.20 8.91 4.55
N THR A 187 -8.80 10.16 4.33
CA THR A 187 -9.71 11.24 3.93
C THR A 187 -10.46 10.90 2.64
N ILE A 188 -9.79 10.30 1.65
CA ILE A 188 -10.44 9.84 0.40
C ILE A 188 -11.51 8.79 0.70
N LEU A 189 -11.19 7.78 1.54
CA LEU A 189 -12.14 6.75 1.96
C LEU A 189 -13.36 7.37 2.65
N ASP A 190 -13.12 8.30 3.57
CA ASP A 190 -14.19 8.96 4.34
C ASP A 190 -15.12 9.73 3.39
N VAL A 191 -14.57 10.52 2.46
CA VAL A 191 -15.39 11.29 1.51
C VAL A 191 -16.22 10.40 0.60
N VAL A 192 -15.65 9.29 0.11
CA VAL A 192 -16.41 8.31 -0.68
C VAL A 192 -17.50 7.66 0.17
N SER A 193 -17.22 7.36 1.44
CA SER A 193 -18.18 6.75 2.38
C SER A 193 -19.40 7.64 2.64
N TYR A 194 -19.21 8.96 2.64
CA TYR A 194 -20.31 9.94 2.77
C TYR A 194 -21.35 9.80 1.65
N ARG A 195 -20.94 9.28 0.48
CA ARG A 195 -21.85 8.97 -0.64
C ARG A 195 -22.29 7.51 -0.63
N SER A 196 -21.38 6.55 -0.49
CA SER A 196 -21.66 5.12 -0.56
C SER A 196 -20.63 4.30 0.22
N HIS A 197 -21.10 3.48 1.16
CA HIS A 197 -20.24 2.55 1.91
C HIS A 197 -19.66 1.47 1.00
N ASP A 198 -20.45 0.91 0.09
CA ASP A 198 -20.00 -0.14 -0.85
C ASP A 198 -18.85 0.37 -1.74
N ALA A 199 -18.96 1.61 -2.23
CA ALA A 199 -17.89 2.23 -3.03
C ALA A 199 -16.61 2.45 -2.21
N ALA A 200 -16.75 2.83 -0.93
CA ALA A 200 -15.62 3.02 -0.03
C ALA A 200 -14.93 1.69 0.31
N ASP A 201 -15.69 0.63 0.58
CA ASP A 201 -15.16 -0.71 0.83
C ASP A 201 -14.48 -1.28 -0.41
N TRP A 202 -15.07 -1.09 -1.59
CA TRP A 202 -14.45 -1.48 -2.85
C TRP A 202 -13.15 -0.71 -3.11
N LEU A 203 -13.13 0.62 -2.86
CA LEU A 203 -11.92 1.44 -2.94
C LEU A 203 -10.84 0.92 -1.98
N LYS A 204 -11.21 0.62 -0.73
CA LYS A 204 -10.30 0.12 0.31
C LYS A 204 -9.64 -1.19 -0.11
N CYS A 205 -10.42 -2.13 -0.66
CA CYS A 205 -9.93 -3.44 -1.09
C CYS A 205 -8.95 -3.38 -2.26
N HIS A 206 -9.10 -2.40 -3.17
CA HIS A 206 -8.28 -2.30 -4.38
C HIS A 206 -7.18 -1.24 -4.28
N SER A 207 -7.16 -0.43 -3.22
CA SER A 207 -6.12 0.57 -3.01
C SER A 207 -4.78 -0.07 -2.64
N THR A 208 -3.72 0.34 -3.35
CA THR A 208 -2.35 -0.09 -3.09
C THR A 208 -1.57 0.88 -2.21
N VAL A 209 -2.16 2.02 -1.82
CA VAL A 209 -1.49 3.04 -0.98
C VAL A 209 -0.94 2.45 0.32
N PRO A 210 -1.70 1.67 1.12
CA PRO A 210 -1.19 1.11 2.37
C PRO A 210 0.00 0.17 2.15
N GLN A 211 0.01 -0.58 1.05
CA GLN A 211 1.12 -1.46 0.71
C GLN A 211 2.37 -0.63 0.38
N ILE A 212 2.24 0.40 -0.47
CA ILE A 212 3.38 1.24 -0.85
C ILE A 212 3.93 2.03 0.32
N LEU A 213 3.09 2.52 1.24
CA LEU A 213 3.56 3.23 2.45
C LEU A 213 4.56 2.40 3.26
N ARG A 214 4.36 1.08 3.33
CA ARG A 214 5.28 0.14 4.00
C ARG A 214 6.57 -0.15 3.24
N THR A 215 6.82 0.49 2.08
CA THR A 215 8.01 0.27 1.26
C THR A 215 9.01 1.44 1.29
N TYR A 216 8.91 2.28 2.33
CA TYR A 216 9.81 3.41 2.50
C TYR A 216 11.28 2.94 2.49
N PRO A 217 12.17 3.56 1.70
CA PRO A 217 13.57 3.14 1.60
C PRO A 217 14.35 3.34 2.91
N ASN A 218 15.22 2.40 3.27
CA ASN A 218 16.18 2.58 4.35
C ASN A 218 17.45 3.30 3.85
N ILE A 219 18.16 3.99 4.74
CA ILE A 219 19.43 4.69 4.47
C ILE A 219 20.50 3.72 3.94
N ASN A 220 20.47 2.46 4.38
CA ASN A 220 21.43 1.42 3.99
C ASN A 220 21.08 0.71 2.67
N GLY A 221 20.05 1.17 1.93
CA GLY A 221 19.87 0.80 0.52
C GLY A 221 18.88 -0.33 0.21
N GLY A 222 18.21 -0.91 1.21
CA GLY A 222 17.09 -1.83 1.01
C GLY A 222 15.80 -1.11 0.59
N THR A 223 15.06 -1.67 -0.37
CA THR A 223 13.71 -1.18 -0.70
C THR A 223 12.69 -1.74 0.29
N GLY A 224 12.17 -0.91 1.20
CA GLY A 224 11.26 -1.34 2.28
C GLY A 224 12.00 -1.81 3.54
N PRO A 225 11.27 -2.12 4.63
CA PRO A 225 11.87 -2.64 5.84
C PRO A 225 12.68 -3.89 5.49
N ALA A 226 13.84 -3.98 6.11
CA ALA A 226 14.70 -5.14 5.93
C ALA A 226 13.99 -6.34 6.57
N VAL A 227 14.28 -7.53 6.05
CA VAL A 227 13.74 -8.79 6.60
C VAL A 227 14.00 -8.89 8.11
N LYS A 228 15.12 -8.36 8.60
CA LYS A 228 15.43 -8.28 10.05
C LYS A 228 14.47 -7.44 10.89
N ASP A 229 13.83 -6.43 10.30
CA ASP A 229 12.92 -5.54 11.04
C ASP A 229 11.57 -6.21 11.36
N ARG A 230 11.28 -7.36 10.73
CA ARG A 230 10.01 -8.09 10.85
C ARG A 230 10.17 -9.58 11.12
N CYS A 231 11.40 -10.10 11.19
CA CYS A 231 11.61 -11.50 11.53
C CYS A 231 11.23 -11.76 12.99
N ASP A 232 10.64 -12.93 13.25
CA ASP A 232 10.39 -13.40 14.60
C ASP A 232 11.73 -13.88 15.20
N ASN A 233 12.13 -13.28 16.31
CA ASN A 233 13.35 -13.64 17.04
C ASN A 233 13.10 -14.68 18.15
N SER A 234 11.84 -15.12 18.33
CA SER A 234 11.45 -16.15 19.28
C SER A 234 11.68 -17.54 18.70
N PHE A 235 12.95 -17.91 18.55
CA PHE A 235 13.35 -19.26 18.18
C PHE A 235 14.43 -19.83 19.12
N ALA A 236 14.59 -21.15 19.11
CA ALA A 236 15.70 -21.84 19.77
C ALA A 236 16.47 -22.72 18.77
N ARG A 237 17.77 -22.85 18.98
CA ARG A 237 18.64 -23.75 18.21
C ARG A 237 18.72 -25.08 18.94
N VAL A 238 18.40 -26.18 18.26
CA VAL A 238 18.42 -27.53 18.82
C VAL A 238 19.11 -28.49 17.85
N LYS A 239 19.79 -29.50 18.38
CA LYS A 239 20.34 -30.58 17.55
C LYS A 239 19.21 -31.47 17.04
N ASP A 240 19.32 -31.98 15.82
CA ASP A 240 18.31 -32.85 15.21
C ASP A 240 18.13 -34.21 15.93
N ARG A 241 19.11 -34.66 16.72
CA ARG A 241 19.03 -35.88 17.54
C ARG A 241 18.20 -35.75 18.82
N VAL A 242 17.75 -34.54 19.16
CA VAL A 242 16.91 -34.29 20.35
C VAL A 242 15.57 -35.04 20.22
N SER A 243 15.05 -35.54 21.35
CA SER A 243 13.75 -36.22 21.37
C SER A 243 12.61 -35.25 21.05
N LEU A 244 11.48 -35.77 20.55
CA LEU A 244 10.31 -34.93 20.30
C LEU A 244 9.74 -34.31 21.58
N GLU A 245 9.86 -35.00 22.72
CA GLU A 245 9.47 -34.45 24.01
C GLU A 245 10.25 -33.17 24.33
N GLU A 246 11.58 -33.21 24.23
CA GLU A 246 12.44 -32.07 24.51
C GLU A 246 12.22 -30.94 23.47
N ALA A 247 12.04 -31.27 22.19
CA ALA A 247 11.67 -30.30 21.17
C ALA A 247 10.34 -29.60 21.51
N MET A 248 9.32 -30.34 21.94
CA MET A 248 8.03 -29.77 22.35
C MET A 248 8.15 -28.88 23.58
N GLN A 249 9.05 -29.18 24.53
CA GLN A 249 9.30 -28.30 25.68
C GLN A 249 9.81 -26.93 25.23
N HIS A 250 10.73 -26.88 24.25
CA HIS A 250 11.19 -25.61 23.68
C HIS A 250 10.06 -24.86 22.96
N LEU A 251 9.23 -25.54 22.16
CA LEU A 251 8.08 -24.96 21.44
C LEU A 251 6.96 -24.43 22.34
N ARG A 252 6.96 -24.74 23.65
CA ARG A 252 6.05 -24.10 24.62
C ARG A 252 6.42 -22.64 24.89
N THR A 253 7.68 -22.27 24.71
CA THR A 253 8.19 -20.92 25.01
C THR A 253 8.69 -20.17 23.79
N LYS A 254 8.99 -20.88 22.70
CA LYS A 254 9.49 -20.34 21.44
C LYS A 254 8.49 -20.60 20.32
N SER A 255 8.40 -19.66 19.38
CA SER A 255 7.56 -19.80 18.19
C SER A 255 8.11 -20.86 17.23
N PHE A 256 9.44 -20.96 17.12
CA PHE A 256 10.12 -21.83 16.16
C PHE A 256 11.33 -22.55 16.78
N LEU A 257 11.70 -23.69 16.21
CA LEU A 257 12.99 -24.35 16.45
C LEU A 257 13.81 -24.38 15.17
N LEU A 258 15.07 -24.01 15.26
CA LEU A 258 16.06 -24.26 14.22
C LEU A 258 16.75 -25.59 14.52
N ALA A 259 16.43 -26.62 13.75
CA ALA A 259 17.07 -27.93 13.84
C ALA A 259 18.41 -27.91 13.10
N GLU A 260 19.49 -28.22 13.81
CA GLU A 260 20.84 -28.22 13.28
C GLU A 260 21.44 -29.63 13.28
N ASP A 261 22.32 -29.90 12.32
CA ASP A 261 23.16 -31.10 12.35
C ASP A 261 24.26 -31.00 13.43
N ASP A 262 25.07 -32.05 13.55
CA ASP A 262 26.18 -32.07 14.51
C ASP A 262 27.21 -30.96 14.27
N ASN A 263 27.38 -30.53 13.01
CA ASN A 263 28.29 -29.46 12.60
C ASN A 263 27.69 -28.05 12.79
N GLY A 264 26.42 -27.94 13.19
CA GLY A 264 25.73 -26.66 13.38
C GLY A 264 25.10 -26.10 12.10
N ALA A 265 25.04 -26.87 11.02
CA ALA A 265 24.37 -26.46 9.80
C ALA A 265 22.84 -26.60 9.93
N PRO A 266 22.05 -25.60 9.49
CA PRO A 266 20.60 -25.63 9.61
C PRO A 266 19.98 -26.68 8.67
N LYS A 267 19.22 -27.62 9.24
CA LYS A 267 18.52 -28.70 8.52
C LYS A 267 17.05 -28.42 8.28
N ALA A 268 16.36 -27.80 9.24
CA ALA A 268 14.94 -27.48 9.13
C ALA A 268 14.54 -26.41 10.16
N ILE A 269 13.42 -25.73 9.90
CA ILE A 269 12.72 -24.91 10.88
C ILE A 269 11.41 -25.61 11.24
N ILE A 270 11.16 -25.77 12.53
CA ILE A 270 10.02 -26.52 13.07
C ILE A 270 9.11 -25.58 13.87
N ASP A 271 7.80 -25.67 13.61
CA ASP A 271 6.73 -25.05 14.38
C ASP A 271 5.77 -26.13 14.92
N TRP A 272 4.72 -25.70 15.63
CA TRP A 272 3.71 -26.62 16.16
C TRP A 272 2.96 -27.41 15.07
N ASP A 273 2.79 -26.85 13.87
CA ASP A 273 2.08 -27.53 12.78
C ASP A 273 2.86 -28.78 12.33
N PHE A 274 4.19 -28.67 12.20
CA PHE A 274 5.04 -29.81 11.84
C PHE A 274 5.00 -30.94 12.86
N VAL A 275 5.07 -30.60 14.16
CA VAL A 275 5.01 -31.60 15.24
C VAL A 275 3.64 -32.27 15.30
N ALA A 276 2.57 -31.48 15.18
CA ALA A 276 1.20 -31.99 15.19
C ALA A 276 0.95 -32.95 14.01
N GLN A 277 1.47 -32.62 12.81
CA GLN A 277 1.39 -33.50 11.65
C GLN A 277 2.11 -34.83 11.91
N PHE A 278 3.35 -34.78 12.40
CA PHE A 278 4.10 -36.01 12.71
C PHE A 278 3.37 -36.89 13.73
N ILE A 279 2.86 -36.30 14.81
CA ILE A 279 2.10 -37.03 15.82
C ILE A 279 0.88 -37.69 15.17
N ALA A 280 0.08 -36.93 14.42
CA ALA A 280 -1.13 -37.45 13.77
C ALA A 280 -0.83 -38.64 12.83
N ASP A 281 0.28 -38.59 12.10
CA ASP A 281 0.68 -39.63 11.14
C ASP A 281 1.25 -40.89 11.83
N ASN A 282 1.70 -40.80 13.09
CA ASN A 282 2.39 -41.88 13.83
C ASN A 282 1.64 -42.33 15.09
N LEU A 283 0.34 -42.06 15.19
CA LEU A 283 -0.49 -42.57 16.28
C LEU A 283 -0.69 -44.08 16.15
N HIS A 284 -0.30 -44.82 17.18
CA HIS A 284 -0.56 -46.26 17.29
C HIS A 284 -1.56 -46.50 18.43
N GLY A 285 -2.79 -46.90 18.09
CA GLY A 285 -3.85 -47.10 19.09
C GLY A 285 -4.24 -45.81 19.83
N GLY A 286 -4.02 -44.64 19.21
CA GLY A 286 -4.31 -43.33 19.81
C GLY A 286 -3.23 -42.79 20.76
N MET A 287 -2.09 -43.47 20.87
CA MET A 287 -0.95 -43.05 21.68
C MET A 287 0.33 -43.01 20.83
N ILE A 288 1.30 -42.20 21.26
CA ILE A 288 2.65 -42.11 20.70
C ILE A 288 3.62 -41.88 21.85
N ASP A 289 4.76 -42.57 21.85
CA ASP A 289 5.85 -42.28 22.79
C ASP A 289 6.80 -41.25 22.17
N LEU A 290 6.76 -40.03 22.69
CA LEU A 290 7.57 -38.91 22.19
C LEU A 290 9.06 -39.06 22.53
N THR A 291 9.43 -39.98 23.42
CA THR A 291 10.83 -40.24 23.80
C THR A 291 11.55 -41.16 22.81
N GLU A 292 10.80 -42.02 22.11
CA GLU A 292 11.35 -42.94 21.10
C GLU A 292 11.56 -42.28 19.72
N HIS A 293 11.01 -41.09 19.52
CA HIS A 293 11.11 -40.34 18.27
C HIS A 293 12.04 -39.13 18.41
N THR A 294 12.88 -38.92 17.41
CA THR A 294 13.79 -37.78 17.36
C THR A 294 13.28 -36.71 16.40
N LEU A 295 13.79 -35.49 16.54
CA LEU A 295 13.51 -34.40 15.61
C LEU A 295 13.96 -34.77 14.19
N ALA A 296 15.07 -35.51 14.04
CA ALA A 296 15.56 -36.02 12.77
C ALA A 296 14.56 -36.97 12.10
N SER A 297 13.95 -37.90 12.84
CA SER A 297 12.91 -38.78 12.30
C SER A 297 11.66 -37.99 11.88
N ALA A 298 11.28 -36.98 12.67
CA ALA A 298 10.14 -36.13 12.35
C ALA A 298 10.37 -35.28 11.10
N ILE A 299 11.58 -34.72 10.94
CA ILE A 299 11.98 -33.95 9.75
C ILE A 299 11.94 -34.82 8.49
N ALA A 300 12.46 -36.05 8.57
CA ALA A 300 12.49 -36.98 7.45
C ALA A 300 11.08 -37.40 7.03
N HIS A 301 10.19 -37.65 8.00
CA HIS A 301 8.81 -38.07 7.73
C HIS A 301 7.95 -36.96 7.15
N THR A 302 8.04 -35.74 7.69
CA THR A 302 7.22 -34.59 7.27
C THR A 302 7.77 -33.84 6.06
N GLY A 303 9.03 -34.10 5.68
CA GLY A 303 9.71 -33.38 4.60
C GLY A 303 10.06 -31.94 4.95
N ALA A 304 10.15 -31.60 6.25
CA ALA A 304 10.36 -30.23 6.73
C ALA A 304 11.63 -29.55 6.17
N ALA A 305 12.66 -30.34 5.84
CA ALA A 305 13.90 -29.84 5.22
C ALA A 305 13.66 -29.12 3.87
N GLY A 306 12.62 -29.50 3.13
CA GLY A 306 12.25 -28.87 1.85
C GLY A 306 11.32 -27.66 1.99
N CYS A 307 10.91 -27.32 3.21
CA CYS A 307 9.88 -26.31 3.48
C CYS A 307 10.45 -24.95 3.94
N PHE A 308 11.77 -24.78 3.98
CA PHE A 308 12.40 -23.52 4.33
C PHE A 308 13.48 -23.07 3.33
N THR A 309 13.87 -21.81 3.43
CA THR A 309 14.95 -21.20 2.63
C THR A 309 15.67 -20.12 3.43
N ASN A 310 16.86 -19.71 2.98
CA ASN A 310 17.67 -18.70 3.68
C ASN A 310 17.51 -17.34 3.00
N LEU A 311 17.49 -16.28 3.81
CA LEU A 311 17.44 -14.89 3.40
C LEU A 311 18.53 -14.09 4.11
N SER A 312 19.02 -13.06 3.42
CA SER A 312 19.90 -12.07 4.04
C SER A 312 19.07 -11.15 4.94
N GLU A 313 19.64 -10.72 6.06
CA GLU A 313 19.04 -9.74 6.98
C GLU A 313 18.64 -8.43 6.28
N ASP A 314 19.37 -8.06 5.22
CA ASP A 314 19.20 -6.84 4.44
C ASP A 314 18.28 -7.03 3.23
N ASP A 315 17.77 -8.25 3.01
CA ASP A 315 16.78 -8.50 1.96
C ASP A 315 15.50 -7.70 2.20
N SER A 316 14.87 -7.28 1.11
CA SER A 316 13.62 -6.54 1.16
C SER A 316 12.45 -7.46 1.51
N LEU A 317 11.59 -7.03 2.44
CA LEU A 317 10.32 -7.75 2.69
C LEU A 317 9.42 -7.89 1.45
N ILE A 318 9.59 -7.04 0.45
CA ILE A 318 8.82 -7.08 -0.80
C ILE A 318 9.21 -8.31 -1.64
N SER A 319 10.46 -8.76 -1.54
CA SER A 319 10.95 -9.94 -2.28
C SER A 319 10.40 -11.25 -1.70
N LEU A 320 9.88 -11.26 -0.47
CA LEU A 320 9.32 -12.46 0.19
C LEU A 320 8.24 -13.15 -0.65
N GLY A 321 7.50 -12.40 -1.47
CA GLY A 321 6.51 -12.98 -2.37
C GLY A 321 7.08 -13.90 -3.45
N GLN A 322 8.33 -13.65 -3.86
CA GLN A 322 9.06 -14.52 -4.79
C GLN A 322 9.74 -15.68 -4.06
N VAL A 323 10.12 -15.47 -2.80
CA VAL A 323 10.76 -16.46 -1.93
C VAL A 323 9.79 -17.57 -1.52
N PHE A 324 8.57 -17.23 -1.07
CA PHE A 324 7.55 -18.19 -0.63
C PHE A 324 6.77 -18.85 -1.78
N LYS A 325 7.45 -19.27 -2.84
CA LYS A 325 6.88 -20.05 -3.95
C LYS A 325 6.92 -21.55 -3.64
N LYS A 326 6.01 -22.32 -4.25
CA LYS A 326 5.89 -23.79 -4.07
C LYS A 326 5.65 -24.17 -2.61
N ASN A 327 6.44 -25.10 -2.07
CA ASN A 327 6.29 -25.73 -0.76
C ASN A 327 7.01 -25.00 0.37
N ILE A 328 7.64 -23.84 0.09
CA ILE A 328 8.37 -23.05 1.10
C ILE A 328 7.34 -22.34 2.00
N ARG A 329 7.41 -22.65 3.30
CA ARG A 329 6.54 -22.12 4.36
C ARG A 329 7.28 -21.18 5.31
N LEU A 330 8.59 -21.38 5.50
CA LEU A 330 9.41 -20.67 6.47
C LEU A 330 10.67 -20.12 5.78
N ALA A 331 11.23 -19.03 6.30
CA ALA A 331 12.50 -18.48 5.82
C ALA A 331 13.39 -18.15 7.02
N LEU A 332 14.63 -18.63 6.99
CA LEU A 332 15.67 -18.31 7.97
C LEU A 332 16.35 -17.01 7.58
N VAL A 333 16.44 -16.07 8.50
CA VAL A 333 17.13 -14.79 8.29
C VAL A 333 18.54 -14.90 8.84
N LEU A 334 19.53 -14.63 8.00
CA LEU A 334 20.95 -14.71 8.33
C LEU A 334 21.60 -13.33 8.29
N ASP A 335 22.48 -13.04 9.24
CA ASP A 335 23.30 -11.82 9.22
C ASP A 335 24.44 -11.92 8.19
N GLN A 336 25.25 -10.86 8.08
CA GLN A 336 26.43 -10.84 7.20
C GLN A 336 27.50 -11.89 7.53
N ARG A 337 27.46 -12.50 8.72
CA ARG A 337 28.35 -13.58 9.18
C ARG A 337 27.72 -14.97 9.00
N SER A 338 26.55 -15.06 8.36
CA SER A 338 25.76 -16.29 8.22
C SER A 338 25.21 -16.84 9.53
N GLU A 339 25.05 -16.00 10.56
CA GLU A 339 24.40 -16.39 11.82
C GLU A 339 22.89 -16.16 11.77
N PRO A 340 22.06 -17.09 12.29
CA PRO A 340 20.62 -16.92 12.39
C PRO A 340 20.20 -15.74 13.28
N VAL A 341 19.42 -14.82 12.72
CA VAL A 341 18.91 -13.62 13.41
C VAL A 341 17.41 -13.72 13.69
N GLY A 342 16.68 -14.49 12.89
CA GLY A 342 15.24 -14.69 13.07
C GLY A 342 14.61 -15.56 12.00
N VAL A 343 13.29 -15.75 12.10
CA VAL A 343 12.50 -16.57 11.19
C VAL A 343 11.32 -15.76 10.64
N ILE A 344 11.02 -15.91 9.35
CA ILE A 344 9.79 -15.39 8.74
C ILE A 344 8.91 -16.56 8.32
N ALA A 345 7.69 -16.61 8.84
CA ALA A 345 6.66 -17.51 8.36
C ALA A 345 5.89 -16.91 7.19
N LYS A 346 5.49 -17.74 6.22
CA LYS A 346 4.65 -17.34 5.08
C LYS A 346 3.34 -16.69 5.53
N ALA A 347 2.79 -17.11 6.68
CA ALA A 347 1.61 -16.50 7.30
C ALA A 347 1.85 -15.05 7.76
N HIS A 348 3.08 -14.70 8.14
CA HIS A 348 3.45 -13.35 8.59
C HIS A 348 3.54 -12.33 7.44
N ARG A 349 3.41 -12.76 6.17
CA ARG A 349 3.46 -11.90 4.99
C ARG A 349 2.35 -10.83 4.95
N ARG A 350 1.26 -11.02 5.69
CA ARG A 350 0.04 -10.19 5.61
C ARG A 350 -0.10 -9.12 6.70
N TYR A 351 0.83 -9.00 7.64
CA TYR A 351 0.73 -8.05 8.78
C TYR A 351 1.65 -6.82 8.62
#